data_AF-A0A1H8GI64-F1
#
_entry.id   AF-A0A1H8GI64-F1
#
_cell.length_a   1.000
_cell.length_b   1.000
_cell.length_c   1.000
_cell.angle_alpha   90.00
_cell.angle_beta   90.00
_cell.angle_gamma   90.00
#
_symmetry.space_group_name_H-M   'P 1'
#
loop_
_entity.id
_entity.type
_entity.pdbx_description
1 polymer ?
#
loop_
_entity_poly.entity_id
_entity_poly.type
_entity_poly.pdbx_seq_one_letter_code
_entity_poly.pdbx_strand_id
1 'polypeptide(L)'
;MSPTLEEIAGALDVSKGRVHQLIGQLVAEGRLERRPGAQRRLVVRDVAASREVLSEVLNRLGWNFNDHPPPAPTPYPHVQLPRLPTLRYLPDPDSPGEAA
;
A
#
# COMPACT_ATOMS: atom_id res chain seq x y z
N MET A 1 -7.35 -8.45 15.13
CA MET A 1 -7.02 -9.89 15.20
C MET A 1 -5.60 -10.06 14.66
N SER A 2 -4.74 -10.83 15.32
CA SER A 2 -3.38 -11.13 14.80
C SER A 2 -3.44 -12.35 13.88
N PRO A 3 -2.63 -12.40 12.80
CA PRO A 3 -2.61 -13.52 11.88
C PRO A 3 -2.05 -14.80 12.54
N THR A 4 -2.48 -15.94 12.03
CA THR A 4 -1.98 -17.28 12.37
C THR A 4 -0.64 -17.56 11.70
N LEU A 5 0.11 -18.54 12.23
CA LEU A 5 1.36 -18.98 11.61
C LEU A 5 1.14 -19.55 10.21
N GLU A 6 -0.03 -20.13 9.94
CA GLU A 6 -0.43 -20.62 8.61
C GLU A 6 -0.65 -19.48 7.62
N GLU A 7 -1.38 -18.44 8.02
CA GLU A 7 -1.59 -17.26 7.18
C GLU A 7 -0.27 -16.53 6.90
N ILE A 8 0.62 -16.41 7.90
CA ILE A 8 1.94 -15.80 7.71
C ILE A 8 2.80 -16.65 6.78
N ALA A 9 2.79 -17.98 6.95
CA ALA A 9 3.54 -18.91 6.09
C ALA A 9 3.06 -18.81 4.64
N GLY A 10 1.75 -18.79 4.41
CA GLY A 10 1.16 -18.64 3.08
C GLY A 10 1.45 -17.28 2.44
N ALA A 11 1.43 -16.20 3.22
CA ALA A 11 1.70 -14.85 2.71
C ALA A 11 3.18 -14.62 2.36
N LEU A 12 4.10 -15.28 3.07
CA LEU A 12 5.55 -15.13 2.88
C LEU A 12 6.18 -16.25 2.05
N ASP A 13 5.39 -17.22 1.60
CA ASP A 13 5.83 -18.43 0.89
C ASP A 13 7.00 -19.15 1.59
N VAL A 14 6.91 -19.30 2.91
CA VAL A 14 7.91 -19.99 3.73
C VAL A 14 7.28 -21.04 4.62
N SER A 15 8.08 -22.03 5.04
CA SER A 15 7.61 -23.08 5.93
C SER A 15 7.20 -22.53 7.31
N LYS A 16 6.23 -23.18 7.97
CA LYS A 16 5.80 -22.81 9.34
C LYS A 16 6.96 -22.79 10.35
N GLY A 17 7.91 -23.72 10.22
CA GLY A 17 9.11 -23.76 11.05
C GLY A 17 9.99 -22.53 10.86
N ARG A 18 10.13 -22.07 9.60
CA ARG A 18 10.86 -20.85 9.27
C ARG A 18 10.16 -19.60 9.81
N VAL A 19 8.84 -19.52 9.69
CA VAL A 19 8.04 -18.46 10.31
C VAL A 19 8.25 -18.41 11.82
N HIS A 20 8.26 -19.56 12.49
CA HIS A 20 8.49 -19.61 13.93
C HIS A 20 9.86 -19.06 14.33
N GLN A 21 10.91 -19.39 13.57
CA GLN A 21 12.26 -18.83 13.76
C GLN A 21 12.28 -17.32 13.54
N LEU A 22 11.70 -16.82 12.45
CA LEU A 22 11.66 -15.40 12.12
C LEU A 22 10.92 -14.59 13.19
N ILE A 23 9.79 -15.09 13.68
CA ILE A 23 9.07 -14.45 14.79
C ILE A 23 9.93 -14.46 16.05
N GLY A 24 10.65 -15.55 16.34
CA GLY A 24 11.58 -15.61 17.46
C GLY A 24 12.67 -14.55 17.38
N GLN A 25 13.26 -14.35 16.19
CA GLN A 25 14.25 -13.31 15.94
C GLN A 25 13.67 -11.91 16.15
N LEU A 26 12.49 -11.62 15.58
CA LEU A 26 11.82 -10.33 15.73
C LEU A 26 11.39 -10.04 17.18
N VAL A 27 11.08 -11.06 17.97
CA VAL A 27 10.81 -10.90 19.41
C VAL A 27 12.11 -10.63 20.18
N ALA A 28 13.20 -11.33 19.85
CA ALA A 28 14.51 -11.10 20.47
C ALA A 28 15.06 -9.68 20.17
N GLU A 29 14.79 -9.17 18.98
CA GLU A 29 15.11 -7.79 18.56
C GLU A 29 14.17 -6.73 19.17
N GLY A 30 13.16 -7.14 19.94
CA GLY A 30 12.20 -6.23 20.57
C GLY A 30 11.19 -5.59 19.61
N ARG A 31 11.19 -6.01 18.33
CA ARG A 31 10.27 -5.51 17.29
C ARG A 31 8.85 -6.06 17.43
N LEU A 32 8.75 -7.30 17.93
CA LEU A 32 7.48 -7.96 18.25
C LEU A 32 7.37 -8.31 19.74
N GLU A 33 6.15 -8.22 20.27
CA GLU A 33 5.80 -8.70 21.61
C GLU A 33 4.79 -9.85 21.51
N ARG A 34 5.05 -10.94 22.23
CA ARG A 34 4.09 -12.04 22.43
C ARG A 34 3.36 -11.80 23.75
N ARG A 35 2.06 -11.50 23.70
CA ARG A 35 1.27 -11.34 24.93
C ARG A 35 0.78 -12.71 25.45
N PRO A 36 1.06 -13.06 26.72
CA PRO A 36 0.55 -14.28 27.33
C PRO A 36 -0.97 -14.19 27.55
N GLY A 37 -1.66 -15.34 27.49
CA GLY A 37 -3.07 -15.47 27.91
C GLY A 37 -4.15 -15.35 26.81
N ALA A 38 -3.80 -15.17 25.54
CA ALA A 38 -4.76 -15.25 24.44
C ALA A 38 -4.15 -15.95 23.22
N GLN A 39 -4.92 -16.83 22.57
CA GLN A 39 -4.56 -17.32 21.24
C GLN A 39 -4.35 -16.12 20.31
N ARG A 40 -3.22 -16.10 19.59
CA ARG A 40 -2.91 -15.12 18.52
C ARG A 40 -2.76 -13.66 19.01
N ARG A 41 -1.71 -13.36 19.78
CA ARG A 41 -1.29 -11.97 20.07
C ARG A 41 0.19 -11.74 19.74
N LEU A 42 0.48 -11.56 18.45
CA LEU A 42 1.69 -10.87 18.01
C LEU A 42 1.36 -9.38 17.93
N VAL A 43 2.10 -8.56 18.65
CA VAL A 43 1.94 -7.11 18.68
C VAL A 43 3.24 -6.48 18.19
N VAL A 44 3.13 -5.59 17.20
CA VAL A 44 4.26 -4.75 16.77
C VAL A 44 4.45 -3.67 17.82
N ARG A 45 5.64 -3.61 18.44
CA ARG A 45 5.93 -2.62 19.48
C ARG A 45 6.16 -1.24 18.91
N ASP A 46 6.99 -1.17 17.86
CA ASP A 46 7.39 0.08 17.26
C ASP A 46 6.71 0.26 15.89
N VAL A 47 5.49 0.77 15.94
CA VAL A 47 4.69 1.05 14.74
C VAL A 47 5.34 2.15 13.90
N ALA A 48 6.02 3.11 14.53
CA ALA A 48 6.66 4.22 13.84
C ALA A 48 7.90 3.75 13.05
N ALA A 49 8.80 3.00 13.68
CA ALA A 49 9.95 2.42 12.97
C ALA A 49 9.51 1.37 11.94
N SER A 50 8.43 0.63 12.21
CA SER A 50 7.88 -0.32 11.23
C SER A 50 7.31 0.41 10.02
N ARG A 51 6.70 1.60 10.21
CA ARG A 51 6.21 2.45 9.13
C ARG A 51 7.34 2.91 8.23
N GLU A 52 8.46 3.38 8.78
CA GLU A 52 9.62 3.79 7.98
C GLU A 52 10.17 2.65 7.10
N VAL A 53 10.33 1.47 7.70
CA VAL A 53 10.80 0.27 6.97
C VAL A 53 9.80 -0.14 5.88
N LEU A 54 8.50 -0.10 6.17
CA LEU A 54 7.46 -0.41 5.18
C LEU A 54 7.44 0.63 4.04
N SER A 55 7.51 1.92 4.36
CA SER A 55 7.58 3.01 3.37
C SER A 55 8.81 2.84 2.47
N GLU A 56 9.96 2.47 3.03
CA GLU A 56 11.17 2.19 2.25
C GLU A 56 10.99 1.00 1.29
N VAL A 57 10.47 -0.13 1.80
CA VAL A 57 10.26 -1.33 0.98
C VAL A 57 9.24 -1.07 -0.13
N LEU A 58 8.15 -0.38 0.18
CA LEU A 58 7.12 -0.04 -0.80
C LEU A 58 7.67 0.89 -1.88
N ASN A 59 8.46 1.90 -1.51
CA ASN A 59 9.12 2.78 -2.48
C ASN A 59 10.08 2.02 -3.41
N ARG A 60 10.85 1.04 -2.89
CA ARG A 60 11.71 0.18 -3.73
C ARG A 60 10.90 -0.67 -4.71
N LEU A 61 9.69 -1.07 -4.32
CA LEU A 61 8.76 -1.80 -5.18
C LEU A 61 8.02 -0.88 -6.17
N GLY A 62 8.32 0.43 -6.19
CA GLY A 62 7.71 1.42 -7.07
C GLY A 62 6.40 2.02 -6.55
N TRP A 63 6.00 1.68 -5.34
CA TRP A 63 4.81 2.24 -4.70
C TRP A 63 5.18 3.54 -3.99
N ASN A 64 4.69 4.67 -4.50
CA ASN A 64 4.92 5.97 -3.89
C ASN A 64 4.05 6.14 -2.64
N PHE A 65 4.62 5.85 -1.47
CA PHE A 65 3.92 6.03 -0.19
C PHE A 65 4.13 7.47 0.28
N ASN A 66 3.27 8.39 -0.17
CA ASN A 66 3.24 9.74 0.38
C ASN A 66 2.65 9.68 1.79
N ASP A 67 3.53 9.70 2.79
CA ASP A 67 3.16 9.72 4.22
C ASP A 67 2.51 11.04 4.66
N HIS A 68 2.50 12.04 3.79
CA HIS A 68 1.64 13.20 3.90
C HIS A 68 0.35 12.96 3.12
N PRO A 69 -0.83 12.97 3.78
CA PRO A 69 -2.05 13.20 3.02
C PRO A 69 -1.81 14.46 2.20
N PRO A 70 -2.21 14.50 0.90
CA PRO A 70 -2.11 15.72 0.14
C PRO A 70 -2.76 16.82 0.99
N PRO A 71 -2.14 18.00 1.13
CA PRO A 71 -2.73 19.09 1.89
C PRO A 71 -4.18 19.23 1.43
N ALA A 72 -5.11 19.38 2.39
CA ALA A 72 -6.53 19.53 2.09
C ALA A 72 -6.68 20.42 0.87
N PRO A 73 -7.45 20.01 -0.16
CA PRO A 73 -7.38 20.61 -1.47
C PRO A 73 -7.56 22.12 -1.32
N THR A 74 -6.44 22.85 -1.39
CA THR A 74 -6.49 24.28 -1.61
C THR A 74 -7.27 24.40 -2.92
N PRO A 75 -8.39 25.15 -2.96
CA PRO A 75 -9.10 25.33 -4.21
C PRO A 75 -8.07 25.82 -5.20
N TYR A 76 -7.77 25.00 -6.22
CA TYR A 76 -6.75 25.32 -7.21
C TYR A 76 -7.02 26.75 -7.66
N PRO A 77 -6.11 27.71 -7.41
CA PRO A 77 -6.35 29.10 -7.74
C PRO A 77 -6.21 29.22 -9.24
N HIS A 78 -7.23 28.74 -9.95
CA HIS A 78 -7.41 28.74 -11.40
C HIS A 78 -6.06 28.79 -12.11
N VAL A 79 -5.27 27.73 -11.91
CA VAL A 79 -4.04 27.54 -12.68
C VAL A 79 -4.51 27.53 -14.11
N GLN A 80 -4.13 28.58 -14.85
CA GLN A 80 -4.54 28.81 -16.23
C GLN A 80 -4.40 27.50 -16.98
N LEU A 81 -5.54 26.87 -17.30
CA LEU A 81 -5.54 25.64 -18.06
C LEU A 81 -4.80 25.92 -19.36
N PRO A 82 -3.86 25.06 -19.78
CA PRO A 82 -3.21 25.24 -21.07
C PRO A 82 -4.31 25.33 -22.12
N ARG A 83 -4.27 26.39 -22.94
CA ARG A 83 -5.25 26.58 -24.01
C ARG A 83 -5.08 25.44 -25.00
N LEU A 84 -5.93 24.44 -24.91
CA LEU A 84 -5.97 23.35 -25.87
C LEU A 84 -6.57 23.86 -27.19
N PRO A 85 -6.03 23.45 -28.35
CA PRO A 85 -6.66 23.75 -29.63
C PRO A 85 -8.05 23.11 -29.68
N THR A 86 -8.98 23.76 -30.37
CA THR A 86 -10.33 23.23 -30.57
C THR A 86 -10.23 21.92 -31.36
N LEU A 87 -10.59 20.81 -30.73
CA LEU A 87 -10.66 19.51 -31.40
C LEU A 87 -11.90 19.51 -32.31
N ARG A 88 -11.69 19.28 -33.60
CA ARG A 88 -12.78 19.02 -34.55
C ARG A 88 -13.00 17.52 -34.58
N TYR A 89 -14.24 17.09 -34.33
CA TYR A 89 -14.66 15.71 -34.52
C TYR A 89 -14.48 15.33 -36.00
N LEU A 90 -13.73 14.26 -36.26
CA LEU A 90 -13.67 13.62 -37.57
C LEU A 90 -14.58 12.38 -37.47
N PRO A 91 -15.72 12.34 -38.18
CA PRO A 91 -16.57 11.16 -38.18
C PRO A 91 -15.82 9.96 -38.74
N ASP A 92 -15.99 8.81 -38.10
CA ASP A 92 -15.46 7.53 -38.58
C ASP A 92 -16.09 7.23 -39.96
N PRO A 93 -15.31 6.84 -40.98
CA PRO A 93 -15.86 6.55 -42.31
C PRO A 93 -16.87 5.38 -42.32
N ASP A 94 -16.87 4.55 -41.28
CA ASP A 94 -17.78 3.40 -41.12
C ASP A 94 -18.94 3.65 -40.13
N SER A 95 -19.09 4.87 -39.62
CA SER A 95 -20.26 5.22 -38.80
C SER A 95 -21.45 5.56 -39.71
N PRO A 96 -22.53 4.75 -39.73
CA PRO A 96 -23.74 5.08 -40.48
C PRO A 96 -24.35 6.34 -39.89
N GLY A 97 -24.33 7.42 -40.66
CA GLY A 97 -24.80 8.73 -40.23
C GLY A 97 -26.23 8.70 -39.72
N GLU A 98 -26.43 9.26 -38.53
CA GLU A 98 -27.73 9.74 -38.07
C GLU A 98 -28.18 10.84 -39.04
N ALA A 99 -29.09 10.49 -39.95
CA ALA A 99 -29.77 11.44 -40.81
C ALA A 99 -30.71 12.28 -39.93
N ALA A 100 -30.53 13.60 -40.04
CA ALA A 100 -31.42 14.62 -39.51
C ALA A 100 -32.84 14.54 -40.11
#